data_AF-A0A090QJV1-F1
#
_entry.id   AF-A0A090QJV1-F1
#
_cell.length_a   1.000
_cell.length_b   1.000
_cell.length_c   1.000
_cell.angle_alpha   90.00
_cell.angle_beta   90.00
_cell.angle_gamma   90.00
#
_symmetry.space_group_name_H-M   'P 1'
#
loop_
_entity.id
_entity.type
_entity.pdbx_description
1 polymer ?
#
loop_
_entity_poly.entity_id
_entity_poly.type
_entity_poly.pdbx_seq_one_letter_code
_entity_poly.pdbx_strand_id
1 'polypeptide(L)'
;MTDSATPLSHLADGLNQAAHRVNQAITEQNENIQHVTTAMDTVASAARDVSHHVVESQDRLLQTKTQCHHTHQQLGTTVSRLTQLATQAEQATEATLQLGQEAGKVNDVMVEIRGIADQTNLLALNAAIEAARAGENGRGFAVVADEVRALSTRTQKATEHIERSVSHMQATISQWQQVIEANRDDTQTCVQLAGEGAQAIADIAQHIDAINSLTEQMAESACNRNISLSRRVSMYRR
;
A
#
# COMPACT_ATOMS: atom_id res chain seq x y z
N MET A 1 -19.57 -39.87 99.68
CA MET A 1 -18.50 -39.48 98.73
C MET A 1 -18.62 -40.15 97.36
N THR A 2 -19.55 -41.09 97.14
CA THR A 2 -19.79 -41.75 95.84
C THR A 2 -20.75 -41.01 94.92
N ASP A 3 -21.55 -40.06 95.42
CA ASP A 3 -22.57 -39.33 94.62
C ASP A 3 -21.98 -38.23 93.73
N SER A 4 -20.78 -37.72 94.07
CA SER A 4 -20.06 -36.71 93.28
C SER A 4 -19.18 -37.32 92.18
N ALA A 5 -18.95 -38.64 92.18
CA ALA A 5 -18.05 -39.31 91.25
C ALA A 5 -18.66 -39.49 89.85
N THR A 6 -19.97 -39.77 89.76
CA THR A 6 -20.70 -39.97 88.50
C THR A 6 -20.77 -38.69 87.65
N PRO A 7 -21.13 -37.51 88.21
CA PRO A 7 -21.09 -36.24 87.49
C PRO A 7 -19.69 -35.87 86.98
N LEU A 8 -18.66 -36.14 87.78
CA LEU A 8 -17.25 -35.93 87.41
C LEU A 8 -16.82 -36.87 86.27
N SER A 9 -17.24 -38.13 86.29
CA SER A 9 -16.97 -39.10 85.22
C SER A 9 -17.65 -38.68 83.90
N HIS A 10 -18.90 -38.21 83.96
CA HIS A 10 -19.59 -37.70 82.77
C HIS A 10 -18.95 -36.42 82.22
N LEU A 11 -18.50 -35.52 83.10
CA LEU A 11 -17.78 -34.30 82.69
C LEU A 11 -16.44 -34.64 82.03
N ALA A 12 -15.70 -35.61 82.57
CA ALA A 12 -14.44 -36.09 82.01
C ALA A 12 -14.63 -36.74 80.63
N ASP A 13 -15.67 -37.56 80.46
CA ASP A 13 -15.99 -38.18 79.16
C ASP A 13 -16.42 -37.13 78.13
N GLY A 14 -17.24 -36.16 78.54
CA GLY A 14 -17.63 -35.02 77.71
C GLY A 14 -16.43 -34.15 77.30
N LEU A 15 -15.49 -33.91 78.21
CA LEU A 15 -14.23 -33.21 77.93
C LEU A 15 -13.35 -34.00 76.96
N ASN A 16 -13.24 -35.32 77.12
CA ASN A 16 -12.48 -36.18 76.23
C ASN A 16 -13.07 -36.19 74.81
N GLN A 17 -14.40 -36.30 74.68
CA GLN A 17 -15.09 -36.20 73.39
C GLN A 17 -14.90 -34.82 72.75
N ALA A 18 -14.98 -33.73 73.54
CA ALA A 18 -14.72 -32.38 73.04
C ALA A 18 -13.28 -32.21 72.57
N ALA A 19 -12.30 -32.73 73.32
CA ALA A 19 -10.88 -32.70 72.94
C ALA A 19 -10.63 -33.49 71.65
N HIS A 20 -11.25 -34.66 71.48
CA HIS A 20 -11.19 -35.42 70.22
C HIS A 20 -11.75 -34.63 69.04
N ARG A 21 -12.92 -33.99 69.18
CA ARG A 21 -13.51 -33.14 68.14
C ARG A 21 -12.63 -31.95 67.77
N VAL A 22 -12.02 -31.31 68.77
CA VAL A 22 -11.09 -30.19 68.56
C VAL A 22 -9.84 -30.66 67.81
N ASN A 23 -9.25 -31.80 68.19
CA ASN A 23 -8.08 -32.34 67.49
C ASN A 23 -8.39 -32.70 66.03
N GLN A 24 -9.57 -33.29 65.77
CA GLN A 24 -10.02 -33.56 64.41
C GLN A 24 -10.19 -32.26 63.60
N ALA A 25 -10.86 -31.25 64.17
CA ALA A 25 -11.04 -29.95 63.55
C ALA A 25 -9.69 -29.24 63.27
N ILE A 26 -8.72 -29.34 64.18
CA ILE A 26 -7.36 -28.81 63.98
C ILE A 26 -6.65 -29.52 62.82
N THR A 27 -6.84 -30.83 62.70
CA THR A 27 -6.23 -31.63 61.61
C THR A 27 -6.82 -31.20 60.26
N GLU A 28 -8.15 -31.13 60.15
CA GLU A 28 -8.86 -30.64 58.96
C GLU A 28 -8.49 -29.18 58.64
N GLN A 29 -8.32 -28.34 59.66
CA GLN A 29 -7.88 -26.96 59.47
C GLN A 29 -6.45 -26.86 58.95
N ASN A 30 -5.52 -27.68 59.43
CA ASN A 30 -4.15 -27.74 58.92
C ASN A 30 -4.10 -28.17 57.45
N GLU A 31 -4.89 -29.17 57.07
CA GLU A 31 -5.03 -29.59 55.67
C GLU A 31 -5.56 -28.45 54.79
N ASN A 32 -6.61 -27.75 55.24
CA ASN A 32 -7.15 -26.58 54.54
C ASN A 32 -6.11 -25.45 54.39
N ILE A 33 -5.31 -25.19 55.41
CA ILE A 33 -4.22 -24.19 55.35
C ILE A 33 -3.15 -24.61 54.32
N GLN A 34 -2.82 -25.89 54.24
CA GLN A 34 -1.87 -26.43 53.26
C GLN A 34 -2.40 -26.23 51.82
N HIS A 35 -3.68 -26.50 51.59
CA HIS A 35 -4.35 -26.26 50.32
C HIS A 35 -4.35 -24.77 49.94
N VAL A 36 -4.68 -23.87 50.87
CA VAL A 36 -4.65 -22.42 50.65
C VAL A 36 -3.25 -21.94 50.32
N THR A 37 -2.22 -22.43 51.00
CA THR A 37 -0.82 -22.06 50.74
C THR A 37 -0.40 -22.46 49.33
N THR A 38 -0.73 -23.67 48.90
CA THR A 38 -0.44 -24.17 47.54
C THR A 38 -1.18 -23.35 46.48
N ALA A 39 -2.45 -23.01 46.74
CA ALA A 39 -3.23 -22.13 45.88
C ALA A 39 -2.63 -20.71 45.81
N MET A 40 -2.07 -20.20 46.91
CA MET A 40 -1.39 -18.90 46.93
C MET A 40 -0.10 -18.93 46.09
N ASP A 41 0.70 -19.99 46.17
CA ASP A 41 1.92 -20.14 45.37
C ASP A 41 1.62 -20.20 43.87
N THR A 42 0.56 -20.92 43.48
CA THR A 42 0.12 -20.96 42.07
C THR A 42 -0.37 -19.61 41.57
N VAL A 43 -1.14 -18.86 42.37
CA VAL A 43 -1.57 -17.49 42.00
C VAL A 43 -0.37 -16.52 41.94
N ALA A 44 0.61 -16.64 42.85
CA ALA A 44 1.81 -15.82 42.82
C ALA A 44 2.68 -16.11 41.60
N SER A 45 2.79 -17.37 41.18
CA SER A 45 3.45 -17.74 39.92
C SER A 45 2.73 -17.12 38.73
N ALA A 46 1.41 -17.29 38.62
CA ALA A 46 0.62 -16.72 37.54
C ALA A 46 0.74 -15.18 37.47
N ALA A 47 0.81 -14.49 38.62
CA ALA A 47 1.03 -13.04 38.64
C ALA A 47 2.41 -12.63 38.10
N ARG A 48 3.47 -13.43 38.33
CA ARG A 48 4.79 -13.21 37.74
C ARG A 48 4.78 -13.45 36.24
N ASP A 49 4.13 -14.52 35.78
CA ASP A 49 4.02 -14.83 34.35
C ASP A 49 3.27 -13.73 33.60
N VAL A 50 2.17 -13.22 34.16
CA VAL A 50 1.44 -12.06 33.61
C VAL A 50 2.36 -10.83 33.50
N SER A 51 3.16 -10.56 34.54
CA SER A 51 4.09 -9.42 34.52
C SER A 51 5.16 -9.56 33.43
N HIS A 52 5.69 -10.77 33.25
CA HIS A 52 6.64 -11.08 32.18
C HIS A 52 6.01 -10.89 30.78
N HIS A 53 4.80 -11.42 30.58
CA HIS A 53 4.08 -11.26 29.31
C HIS A 53 3.71 -9.81 29.00
N VAL A 54 3.44 -8.98 30.01
CA VAL A 54 3.22 -7.54 29.81
C VAL A 54 4.46 -6.87 29.25
N VAL A 55 5.65 -7.12 29.83
CA VAL A 55 6.91 -6.52 29.34
C VAL A 55 7.19 -6.95 27.89
N GLU A 56 7.01 -8.23 27.58
CA GLU A 56 7.18 -8.74 26.22
C GLU A 56 6.16 -8.10 25.24
N SER A 57 4.92 -7.92 25.67
CA SER A 57 3.88 -7.29 24.86
C SER A 57 4.20 -5.82 24.58
N GLN A 58 4.73 -5.09 25.56
CA GLN A 58 5.15 -3.69 25.40
C GLN A 58 6.28 -3.55 24.37
N ASP A 59 7.28 -4.43 24.39
CA ASP A 59 8.35 -4.43 23.38
C ASP A 59 7.79 -4.65 21.96
N ARG A 60 6.91 -5.64 21.79
CA ARG A 60 6.24 -5.92 20.51
C ARG A 60 5.37 -4.75 20.03
N LEU A 61 4.67 -4.06 20.94
CA LEU A 61 3.86 -2.90 20.62
C LEU A 61 4.73 -1.72 20.15
N LEU A 62 5.88 -1.48 20.79
CA LEU A 62 6.84 -0.46 20.36
C LEU A 62 7.41 -0.76 18.96
N GLN A 63 7.76 -2.01 18.69
CA GLN A 63 8.20 -2.44 17.36
C GLN A 63 7.11 -2.22 16.31
N THR A 64 5.86 -2.60 16.63
CA THR A 64 4.72 -2.42 15.73
C THR A 64 4.43 -0.93 15.48
N LYS A 65 4.53 -0.08 16.51
CA LYS A 65 4.38 1.39 16.37
C LYS A 65 5.43 1.98 15.45
N THR A 66 6.68 1.53 15.59
CA THR A 66 7.79 1.94 14.72
C THR A 66 7.54 1.52 13.27
N GLN A 67 7.05 0.29 13.06
CA GLN A 67 6.69 -0.21 11.73
C GLN A 67 5.55 0.60 11.11
N CYS A 68 4.50 0.93 11.88
CA CYS A 68 3.40 1.79 11.43
C CYS A 68 3.91 3.16 10.97
N HIS A 69 4.79 3.79 11.76
CA HIS A 69 5.38 5.08 11.38
C HIS A 69 6.19 4.97 10.09
N HIS A 70 7.01 3.92 9.94
CA HIS A 70 7.77 3.68 8.72
C HIS A 70 6.85 3.49 7.50
N THR A 71 5.81 2.67 7.61
CA THR A 71 4.84 2.46 6.54
C THR A 71 4.10 3.75 6.18
N HIS A 72 3.75 4.58 7.17
CA HIS A 72 3.13 5.89 6.91
C HIS A 72 4.07 6.82 6.10
N GLN A 73 5.36 6.86 6.43
CA GLN A 73 6.35 7.63 5.66
C GLN A 73 6.54 7.09 4.23
N GLN A 74 6.53 5.77 4.06
CA GLN A 74 6.60 5.13 2.75
C GLN A 74 5.38 5.50 1.90
N LEU A 75 4.18 5.47 2.47
CA LEU A 75 2.96 5.91 1.79
C LEU A 75 3.01 7.39 1.39
N GLY A 76 3.49 8.26 2.26
CA GLY A 76 3.70 9.68 1.92
C GLY A 76 4.67 9.86 0.74
N THR A 77 5.75 9.07 0.70
CA THR A 77 6.69 9.07 -0.43
C THR A 77 6.03 8.56 -1.72
N THR A 78 5.21 7.51 -1.63
CA THR A 78 4.44 6.98 -2.76
C THR A 78 3.49 8.02 -3.33
N VAL A 79 2.74 8.73 -2.48
CA VAL A 79 1.85 9.82 -2.91
C VAL A 79 2.64 10.90 -3.64
N SER A 80 3.77 11.36 -3.09
CA SER A 80 4.61 12.36 -3.75
C SER A 80 5.11 11.92 -5.12
N ARG A 81 5.51 10.65 -5.28
CA ARG A 81 5.94 10.10 -6.57
C ARG A 81 4.80 10.01 -7.57
N LEU A 82 3.61 9.64 -7.12
CA LEU A 82 2.41 9.58 -7.97
C LEU A 82 1.99 10.98 -8.42
N THR A 83 2.07 11.99 -7.56
CA THR A 83 1.85 13.38 -7.96
C THR A 83 2.83 13.82 -9.04
N GLN A 84 4.12 13.48 -8.90
CA GLN A 84 5.11 13.76 -9.94
C GLN A 84 4.79 13.03 -11.25
N LEU A 85 4.35 11.77 -11.18
CA LEU A 85 3.95 10.99 -12.34
C LEU A 85 2.74 11.62 -13.08
N ALA A 86 1.77 12.14 -12.32
CA ALA A 86 0.64 12.88 -12.89
C ALA A 86 1.11 14.12 -13.67
N THR A 87 2.02 14.91 -13.11
CA THR A 87 2.62 16.06 -13.82
C THR A 87 3.39 15.63 -15.07
N GLN A 88 4.12 14.51 -15.03
CA GLN A 88 4.81 13.98 -16.20
C GLN A 88 3.83 13.52 -17.29
N ALA A 89 2.69 12.93 -16.90
CA ALA A 89 1.62 12.57 -17.82
C ALA A 89 1.03 13.82 -18.50
N GLU A 90 0.76 14.90 -17.76
CA GLU A 90 0.29 16.18 -18.32
C GLU A 90 1.29 16.75 -19.35
N GLN A 91 2.58 16.75 -19.04
CA GLN A 91 3.63 17.17 -19.97
C GLN A 91 3.68 16.29 -21.23
N ALA A 92 3.49 14.98 -21.08
CA ALA A 92 3.44 14.06 -22.22
C ALA A 92 2.20 14.29 -23.09
N THR A 93 1.04 14.61 -22.49
CA THR A 93 -0.17 15.01 -23.21
C THR A 93 0.08 16.28 -24.04
N GLU A 94 0.73 17.29 -23.46
CA GLU A 94 1.06 18.52 -24.19
C GLU A 94 2.03 18.24 -25.36
N ALA A 95 3.08 17.46 -25.12
CA ALA A 95 4.06 17.11 -26.15
C ALA A 95 3.42 16.32 -27.31
N THR A 96 2.52 15.38 -27.01
CA THR A 96 1.80 14.61 -28.05
C THR A 96 0.83 15.48 -28.84
N LEU A 97 0.18 16.45 -28.20
CA LEU A 97 -0.66 17.44 -28.89
C LEU A 97 0.17 18.30 -29.86
N GLN A 98 1.33 18.81 -29.43
CA GLN A 98 2.23 19.58 -30.27
C GLN A 98 2.74 18.74 -31.47
N LEU A 99 3.15 17.49 -31.24
CA LEU A 99 3.54 16.57 -32.31
C LEU A 99 2.41 16.32 -33.31
N GLY A 100 1.17 16.18 -32.83
CA GLY A 100 0.00 16.04 -33.71
C GLY A 100 -0.21 17.26 -34.62
N GLN A 101 -0.03 18.47 -34.08
CA GLN A 101 -0.11 19.71 -34.85
C GLN A 101 1.01 19.82 -35.89
N GLU A 102 2.26 19.50 -35.53
CA GLU A 102 3.38 19.51 -36.46
C GLU A 102 3.20 18.46 -37.58
N ALA A 103 2.72 17.26 -37.25
CA ALA A 103 2.38 16.25 -38.25
C ALA A 103 1.28 16.75 -39.21
N GLY A 104 0.29 17.49 -38.71
CA GLY A 104 -0.72 18.15 -39.54
C GLY A 104 -0.10 19.16 -40.52
N LYS A 105 0.79 20.03 -40.06
CA LYS A 105 1.50 21.00 -40.92
C LYS A 105 2.32 20.31 -42.01
N VAL A 106 3.01 19.22 -41.69
CA VAL A 106 3.76 18.44 -42.69
C VAL A 106 2.81 17.88 -43.75
N ASN A 107 1.64 17.38 -43.36
CA ASN A 107 0.64 16.90 -44.30
C ASN A 107 0.17 18.00 -45.26
N ASP A 108 -0.11 19.20 -44.75
CA ASP A 108 -0.52 20.34 -45.58
C ASP A 108 0.56 20.72 -46.62
N VAL A 109 1.83 20.72 -46.22
CA VAL A 109 2.97 20.96 -47.13
C VAL A 109 3.08 19.84 -48.17
N MET A 110 2.84 18.58 -47.81
CA MET A 110 2.88 17.48 -48.78
C MET A 110 1.77 17.60 -49.83
N VAL A 111 0.57 18.04 -49.43
CA VAL A 111 -0.54 18.31 -50.36
C VAL A 111 -0.15 19.42 -51.35
N GLU A 112 0.50 20.48 -50.88
CA GLU A 112 1.00 21.55 -51.76
C GLU A 112 2.06 21.06 -52.74
N ILE A 113 3.07 20.30 -52.28
CA ILE A 113 4.11 19.73 -53.15
C ILE A 113 3.53 18.79 -54.19
N ARG A 114 2.53 17.98 -53.81
CA ARG A 114 1.81 17.11 -54.74
C ARG A 114 1.12 17.93 -55.82
N GLY A 115 0.44 19.02 -55.44
CA GLY A 115 -0.17 19.96 -56.38
C GLY A 115 0.84 20.60 -57.33
N ILE A 116 2.02 21.01 -56.84
CA ILE A 116 3.13 21.53 -57.66
C ILE A 116 3.62 20.47 -58.64
N ALA A 117 3.77 19.22 -58.20
CA ALA A 117 4.21 18.13 -59.06
C ALA A 117 3.16 17.79 -60.15
N ASP A 118 1.86 17.82 -59.83
CA ASP A 118 0.77 17.68 -60.80
C ASP A 118 0.79 18.80 -61.86
N GLN A 119 0.97 20.06 -61.44
CA GLN A 119 1.08 21.19 -62.36
C GLN A 119 2.33 21.09 -63.23
N THR A 120 3.47 20.71 -62.65
CA THR A 120 4.73 20.55 -63.39
C THR A 120 4.63 19.41 -64.41
N ASN A 121 3.96 18.31 -64.05
CA ASN A 121 3.67 17.21 -64.96
C ASN A 121 2.79 17.64 -66.15
N LEU A 122 1.78 18.47 -65.90
CA LEU A 122 0.92 19.05 -66.94
C LEU A 122 1.69 20.02 -67.85
N LEU A 123 2.55 20.87 -67.29
CA LEU A 123 3.41 21.78 -68.06
C LEU A 123 4.39 21.01 -68.95
N ALA A 124 5.02 19.96 -68.41
CA ALA A 124 5.92 19.09 -69.14
C ALA A 124 5.21 18.35 -70.28
N LEU A 125 3.98 17.89 -70.06
CA LEU A 125 3.16 17.28 -71.11
C LEU A 125 2.88 18.27 -72.25
N ASN A 126 2.47 19.50 -71.94
CA ASN A 126 2.24 20.54 -72.95
C ASN A 126 3.52 20.86 -73.73
N ALA A 127 4.68 20.92 -73.06
CA ALA A 127 5.97 21.13 -73.71
C ALA A 127 6.36 19.97 -74.63
N ALA A 128 6.10 18.72 -74.23
CA ALA A 128 6.35 17.54 -75.07
C ALA A 128 5.47 17.55 -76.33
N ILE A 129 4.20 17.96 -76.21
CA ILE A 129 3.28 18.12 -77.35
C ILE A 129 3.80 19.17 -78.32
N GLU A 130 4.21 20.34 -77.82
CA GLU A 130 4.70 21.43 -78.69
C GLU A 130 6.07 21.09 -79.33
N ALA A 131 6.93 20.37 -78.60
CA ALA A 131 8.19 19.86 -79.13
C ALA A 131 7.96 18.86 -80.28
N ALA A 132 6.98 17.96 -80.15
CA ALA A 132 6.59 17.05 -81.22
C ALA A 132 6.04 17.82 -82.45
N ARG A 133 5.30 18.90 -82.21
CA ARG A 133 4.74 19.77 -83.26
C ARG A 133 5.82 20.52 -84.06
N ALA A 134 6.93 20.88 -83.40
CA ALA A 134 8.09 21.54 -84.03
C ALA A 134 8.97 20.57 -84.87
N GLY A 135 8.69 19.26 -84.86
CA GLY A 135 9.41 18.26 -85.64
C GLY A 135 10.87 18.12 -85.25
N GLU A 136 11.78 18.08 -86.24
CA GLU A 136 13.23 17.92 -86.01
C GLU A 136 13.82 19.03 -85.12
N ASN A 137 13.32 20.26 -85.23
CA ASN A 137 13.79 21.40 -84.43
C ASN A 137 13.41 21.29 -82.94
N GLY A 138 12.42 20.45 -82.59
CA GLY A 138 11.93 20.26 -81.23
C GLY A 138 12.56 19.09 -80.48
N ARG A 139 13.41 18.27 -81.11
CA ARG A 139 13.96 17.03 -80.50
C ARG A 139 14.65 17.25 -79.16
N GLY A 140 15.44 18.31 -79.02
CA GLY A 140 16.10 18.64 -77.75
C GLY A 140 15.11 19.00 -76.64
N PHE A 141 14.06 19.75 -76.97
CA PHE A 141 13.00 20.11 -76.02
C PHE A 141 12.13 18.92 -75.62
N ALA A 142 11.89 17.96 -76.53
CA ALA A 142 11.15 16.74 -76.22
C ALA A 142 11.84 15.91 -75.13
N VAL A 143 13.16 15.73 -75.22
CA VAL A 143 13.95 15.00 -74.21
C VAL A 143 13.87 15.67 -72.84
N VAL A 144 13.98 17.01 -72.79
CA VAL A 144 13.86 17.76 -71.53
C VAL A 144 12.45 17.64 -70.96
N ALA A 145 11.42 17.73 -71.80
CA ALA A 145 10.03 17.59 -71.36
C ALA A 145 9.75 16.21 -70.75
N ASP A 146 10.25 15.14 -71.35
CA ASP A 146 10.11 13.78 -70.81
C ASP A 146 10.83 13.60 -69.46
N GLU A 147 12.03 14.17 -69.30
CA GLU A 147 12.78 14.12 -68.03
C GLU A 147 12.05 14.90 -66.91
N VAL A 148 11.51 16.08 -67.21
CA VAL A 148 10.70 16.85 -66.26
C VAL A 148 9.43 16.09 -65.86
N ARG A 149 8.81 15.38 -66.80
CA ARG A 149 7.63 14.54 -66.55
C ARG A 149 7.96 13.34 -65.64
N ALA A 150 9.10 12.68 -65.88
CA ALA A 150 9.61 11.61 -65.03
C ALA A 150 9.92 12.11 -63.61
N LEU A 151 10.54 13.29 -63.48
CA LEU A 151 10.85 13.91 -62.19
C LEU A 151 9.58 14.28 -61.42
N SER A 152 8.57 14.83 -62.11
CA SER A 152 7.26 15.16 -61.52
C SER A 152 6.56 13.91 -60.99
N THR A 153 6.56 12.82 -61.76
CA THR A 153 6.00 11.53 -61.34
C THR A 153 6.74 10.95 -60.14
N ARG A 154 8.09 11.04 -60.10
CA ARG A 154 8.88 10.61 -58.94
C ARG A 154 8.57 11.44 -57.70
N THR A 155 8.34 12.74 -57.87
CA THR A 155 7.98 13.66 -56.78
C THR A 155 6.62 13.28 -56.18
N GLN A 156 5.60 13.02 -57.01
CA GLN A 156 4.29 12.56 -56.54
C GLN A 156 4.35 11.25 -55.75
N LYS A 157 5.13 10.28 -56.22
CA LYS A 157 5.32 9.01 -55.49
C LYS A 157 6.01 9.23 -54.14
N ALA A 158 6.95 10.16 -54.07
CA ALA A 158 7.63 10.51 -52.83
C ALA A 158 6.68 11.21 -51.85
N THR A 159 5.86 12.17 -52.31
CA THR A 159 4.85 12.83 -51.46
C THR A 159 3.83 11.83 -50.93
N GLU A 160 3.32 10.92 -51.76
CA GLU A 160 2.40 9.86 -51.32
C GLU A 160 3.00 8.92 -50.27
N HIS A 161 4.31 8.66 -50.35
CA HIS A 161 5.01 7.86 -49.35
C HIS A 161 5.11 8.62 -48.03
N ILE A 162 5.45 9.91 -48.07
CA ILE A 162 5.54 10.76 -46.87
C ILE A 162 4.16 10.94 -46.23
N GLU A 163 3.10 11.19 -47.01
CA GLU A 163 1.71 11.28 -46.53
C GLU A 163 1.31 10.03 -45.73
N ARG A 164 1.65 8.83 -46.24
CA ARG A 164 1.43 7.56 -45.52
C ARG A 164 2.21 7.48 -44.21
N SER A 165 3.48 7.87 -44.22
CA SER A 165 4.30 7.90 -43.00
C SER A 165 3.77 8.88 -41.96
N VAL A 166 3.32 10.06 -42.39
CA VAL A 166 2.71 11.08 -41.52
C VAL A 166 1.38 10.59 -40.95
N SER A 167 0.53 9.95 -41.77
CA SER A 167 -0.72 9.35 -41.31
C SER A 167 -0.48 8.26 -40.24
N HIS A 168 0.54 7.42 -40.43
CA HIS A 168 0.93 6.41 -39.45
C HIS A 168 1.46 7.06 -38.14
N MET A 169 2.21 8.15 -38.26
CA MET A 169 2.68 8.93 -37.12
C MET A 169 1.51 9.52 -36.32
N GLN A 170 0.52 10.11 -36.99
CA GLN A 170 -0.69 10.63 -36.35
C GLN A 170 -1.47 9.52 -35.61
N ALA A 171 -1.65 8.36 -36.23
CA ALA A 171 -2.30 7.22 -35.58
C ALA A 171 -1.56 6.77 -34.31
N THR A 172 -0.22 6.75 -34.37
CA THR A 172 0.64 6.41 -33.22
C THR A 172 0.53 7.45 -32.10
N ILE A 173 0.48 8.74 -32.44
CA ILE A 173 0.28 9.84 -31.49
C ILE A 173 -1.07 9.69 -30.78
N SER A 174 -2.14 9.41 -31.52
CA SER A 174 -3.47 9.18 -30.93
C SER A 174 -3.49 7.98 -29.99
N GLN A 175 -2.78 6.90 -30.33
CA GLN A 175 -2.65 5.75 -29.43
C GLN A 175 -1.89 6.12 -28.15
N TRP A 176 -0.83 6.93 -28.25
CA TRP A 176 -0.09 7.40 -27.07
C TRP A 176 -0.95 8.28 -26.17
N GLN A 177 -1.80 9.14 -26.74
CA GLN A 177 -2.74 9.95 -25.96
C GLN A 177 -3.66 9.07 -25.10
N GLN A 178 -4.20 7.98 -25.66
CA GLN A 178 -5.03 7.04 -24.90
C GLN A 178 -4.27 6.36 -23.76
N VAL A 179 -3.01 5.97 -23.99
CA VAL A 179 -2.16 5.33 -22.96
C VAL A 179 -1.79 6.30 -21.85
N ILE A 180 -1.54 7.58 -22.19
CA ILE A 180 -1.23 8.62 -21.20
C ILE A 180 -2.46 8.92 -20.35
N GLU A 181 -3.64 9.00 -20.94
CA GLU A 181 -4.89 9.21 -20.20
C GLU A 181 -5.21 8.05 -19.26
N ALA A 182 -5.07 6.80 -19.72
CA ALA A 182 -5.22 5.63 -18.86
C ALA A 182 -4.22 5.65 -17.68
N ASN A 183 -2.95 6.01 -17.93
CA ASN A 183 -1.96 6.15 -16.86
C ASN A 183 -2.33 7.23 -15.84
N ARG A 184 -2.94 8.34 -16.29
CA ARG A 184 -3.40 9.41 -15.40
C ARG A 184 -4.47 8.88 -14.45
N ASP A 185 -5.44 8.15 -14.98
CA ASP A 185 -6.55 7.61 -14.20
C ASP A 185 -6.06 6.51 -13.21
N ASP A 186 -5.14 5.65 -13.64
CA ASP A 186 -4.48 4.67 -12.77
C ASP A 186 -3.67 5.34 -11.65
N THR A 187 -2.94 6.41 -11.98
CA THR A 187 -2.17 7.19 -11.01
C THR A 187 -3.08 7.82 -9.95
N GLN A 188 -4.22 8.37 -10.36
CA GLN A 188 -5.21 8.94 -9.45
C GLN A 188 -5.79 7.88 -8.51
N THR A 189 -6.09 6.69 -9.04
CA THR A 189 -6.55 5.55 -8.24
C THR A 189 -5.49 5.13 -7.21
N CYS A 190 -4.22 5.08 -7.62
CA CYS A 190 -3.11 4.77 -6.71
C CYS A 190 -2.97 5.80 -5.58
N VAL A 191 -3.17 7.10 -5.87
CA VAL A 191 -3.15 8.15 -4.83
C VAL A 191 -4.26 7.94 -3.82
N GLN A 192 -5.47 7.62 -4.28
CA GLN A 192 -6.60 7.32 -3.38
C GLN A 192 -6.29 6.12 -2.48
N LEU A 193 -5.85 5.00 -3.05
CA LEU A 193 -5.51 3.79 -2.30
C LEU A 193 -4.38 4.04 -1.29
N ALA A 194 -3.37 4.83 -1.66
CA ALA A 194 -2.31 5.21 -0.74
C ALA A 194 -2.84 6.07 0.43
N GLY A 195 -3.80 6.96 0.16
CA GLY A 195 -4.49 7.75 1.20
C GLY A 195 -5.31 6.88 2.16
N GLU A 196 -6.09 5.94 1.63
CA GLU A 196 -6.85 4.97 2.44
C GLU A 196 -5.92 4.11 3.29
N GLY A 197 -4.80 3.64 2.72
CA GLY A 197 -3.77 2.91 3.47
C GLY A 197 -3.13 3.75 4.58
N ALA A 198 -2.91 5.04 4.33
CA ALA A 198 -2.33 5.93 5.34
C ALA A 198 -3.27 6.14 6.52
N GLN A 199 -4.58 6.24 6.26
CA GLN A 199 -5.61 6.30 7.30
C GLN A 199 -5.67 5.00 8.11
N ALA A 200 -5.67 3.84 7.45
CA ALA A 200 -5.69 2.55 8.14
C ALA A 200 -4.48 2.37 9.08
N ILE A 201 -3.29 2.82 8.65
CA ILE A 201 -2.10 2.81 9.50
C ILE A 201 -2.21 3.77 10.68
N ALA A 202 -2.85 4.94 10.51
CA ALA A 202 -3.12 5.86 11.60
C ALA A 202 -4.07 5.24 12.66
N ASP A 203 -5.11 4.54 12.20
CA ASP A 203 -6.05 3.83 13.08
C ASP A 203 -5.35 2.71 13.86
N ILE A 204 -4.46 1.94 13.20
CA ILE A 204 -3.63 0.92 13.86
C ILE A 204 -2.74 1.55 14.94
N ALA A 205 -2.13 2.71 14.66
CA ALA A 205 -1.30 3.40 15.65
C ALA A 205 -2.12 3.81 16.90
N GLN A 206 -3.36 4.26 16.72
CA GLN A 206 -4.27 4.55 17.84
C GLN A 206 -4.62 3.29 18.64
N HIS A 207 -4.87 2.16 17.96
CA HIS A 207 -5.12 0.89 18.63
C HIS A 207 -3.92 0.40 19.44
N ILE A 208 -2.69 0.59 18.93
CA ILE A 208 -1.46 0.27 19.67
C ILE A 208 -1.37 1.10 20.96
N ASP A 209 -1.69 2.38 20.92
CA ASP A 209 -1.67 3.24 22.10
C ASP A 209 -2.72 2.81 23.14
N ALA A 210 -3.91 2.39 22.70
CA ALA A 210 -4.93 1.81 23.58
C ALA A 210 -4.47 0.50 24.23
N ILE A 211 -3.82 -0.40 23.46
CA ILE A 211 -3.28 -1.67 23.99
C ILE A 211 -2.15 -1.40 24.98
N ASN A 212 -1.26 -0.43 24.69
CA ASN A 212 -0.21 -0.04 25.63
C ASN A 212 -0.80 0.36 26.99
N SER A 213 -1.83 1.22 27.01
CA SER A 213 -2.51 1.58 28.26
C SER A 213 -3.12 0.38 29.00
N LEU A 214 -3.71 -0.57 28.26
CA LEU A 214 -4.25 -1.79 28.85
C LEU A 214 -3.14 -2.66 29.48
N THR A 215 -2.00 -2.79 28.81
CA THR A 215 -0.88 -3.56 29.34
C THR A 215 -0.28 -2.94 30.60
N GLU A 216 -0.21 -1.62 30.70
CA GLU A 216 0.19 -0.91 31.93
C GLU A 216 -0.74 -1.24 33.10
N GLN A 217 -2.07 -1.18 32.89
CA GLN A 217 -3.06 -1.54 33.91
C GLN A 217 -2.97 -3.01 34.35
N MET A 218 -2.63 -3.91 33.42
CA MET A 218 -2.40 -5.33 33.72
C MET A 218 -1.16 -5.53 34.59
N ALA A 219 -0.05 -4.85 34.29
CA ALA A 219 1.15 -4.88 35.12
C ALA A 219 0.87 -4.38 36.54
N GLU A 220 0.16 -3.25 36.68
CA GLU A 220 -0.22 -2.72 37.99
C GLU A 220 -1.08 -3.72 38.78
N SER A 221 -2.10 -4.29 38.13
CA SER A 221 -2.99 -5.27 38.74
C SER A 221 -2.25 -6.55 39.19
N ALA A 222 -1.33 -7.05 38.38
CA ALA A 222 -0.51 -8.21 38.70
C ALA A 222 0.44 -7.93 39.89
N CYS A 223 1.08 -6.75 39.89
CA CYS A 223 1.95 -6.31 40.98
C CYS A 223 1.17 -6.20 42.30
N ASN A 224 0.02 -5.51 42.29
CA ASN A 224 -0.85 -5.37 43.46
C ASN A 224 -1.30 -6.72 44.01
N ARG A 225 -1.67 -7.67 43.12
CA ARG A 225 -2.05 -9.03 43.52
C ARG A 225 -0.89 -9.74 44.23
N ASN A 226 0.33 -9.68 43.68
CA ASN A 226 1.51 -10.32 44.26
C ASN A 226 1.87 -9.75 45.65
N ILE A 227 1.82 -8.42 45.82
CA ILE A 227 2.05 -7.76 47.12
C ILE A 227 0.99 -8.19 48.14
N SER A 228 -0.28 -8.25 47.75
CA SER A 228 -1.37 -8.64 48.65
C SER A 228 -1.25 -10.10 49.13
N LEU A 229 -0.82 -11.01 48.25
CA LEU A 229 -0.61 -12.42 48.59
C LEU A 229 0.57 -12.58 49.53
N SER A 230 1.69 -11.91 49.24
CA SER A 230 2.87 -11.91 50.10
C SER A 230 2.55 -11.44 51.53
N ARG A 231 1.68 -10.43 51.68
CA ARG A 231 1.19 -9.97 53.00
C ARG A 231 0.27 -10.97 53.70
N ARG A 232 -0.57 -11.71 52.96
CA ARG A 232 -1.46 -12.72 53.56
C ARG A 232 -0.67 -13.94 54.03
N VAL A 233 0.27 -14.43 53.22
CA VAL A 233 1.12 -15.57 53.60
C VAL A 233 1.94 -15.25 54.86
N SER A 234 2.47 -14.03 54.98
CA SER A 234 3.24 -13.63 56.18
C SER A 234 2.39 -13.48 57.44
N MET A 235 1.09 -13.17 57.31
CA MET A 235 0.14 -13.14 58.43
C MET A 235 -0.21 -14.55 58.95
N TYR A 236 -0.36 -15.55 58.07
CA TYR A 236 -0.76 -16.91 58.46
C TYR A 236 0.40 -17.80 58.94
N ARG A 237 1.66 -17.40 58.67
CA ARG A 237 2.86 -18.11 59.15
C ARG A 237 3.30 -17.70 60.57
N ARG A 238 2.67 -16.69 61.17
CA ARG A 238 2.91 -16.24 62.56
C ARG A 238 1.85 -16.81 63.48
#